data_AF-A0A7Z2ZVC1-F1
#
_entry.id   AF-A0A7Z2ZVC1-F1
#
_cell.length_a   1.000
_cell.length_b   1.000
_cell.length_c   1.000
_cell.angle_alpha   90.00
_cell.angle_beta   90.00
_cell.angle_gamma   90.00
#
_symmetry.space_group_name_H-M   'P 1'
#
loop_
_entity.id
_entity.type
_entity.pdbx_description
1 polymer ?
#
loop_
_entity_poly.entity_id
_entity_poly.type
_entity_poly.pdbx_seq_one_letter_code
_entity_poly.pdbx_strand_id
1 'polypeptide(L)' 'MASLTPSLNDLRKFRISKRESQEKFWGRFGVTQSSGSRFENGLAVPAPVALLLKLYVNGKFSDGDLLE' A
#
# COMPACT_ATOMS: atom_id res chain seq x y z
N MET A 1 16.33 0.32 16.61
CA MET A 1 15.09 -0.27 16.06
C MET A 1 14.60 0.68 14.96
N ALA A 2 15.01 0.46 13.71
CA ALA A 2 14.67 1.39 12.62
C ALA A 2 13.15 1.39 12.38
N SER A 3 12.55 2.58 12.37
CA SER A 3 11.16 2.78 11.98
C SER A 3 10.98 2.35 10.53
N LEU A 4 10.48 1.13 10.32
CA LEU A 4 10.08 0.57 9.02
C LEU A 4 8.76 1.21 8.54
N THR A 5 8.69 2.54 8.51
CA THR A 5 7.68 3.22 7.71
C THR A 5 8.21 3.23 6.28
N PRO A 6 7.74 2.33 5.39
CA PRO A 6 8.16 2.38 4.01
C PRO A 6 7.81 3.77 3.46
N SER A 7 8.77 4.41 2.82
CA SER A 7 8.48 5.64 2.08
C SER A 7 7.48 5.32 0.97
N LEU A 8 6.78 6.33 0.44
CA LEU A 8 5.89 6.15 -0.71
C LEU A 8 6.61 5.50 -1.91
N ASN A 9 7.90 5.82 -2.08
CA ASN A 9 8.75 5.17 -3.09
C ASN A 9 8.97 3.68 -2.81
N ASP A 10 9.08 3.28 -1.55
CA ASP A 10 9.22 1.87 -1.17
C ASP A 10 7.91 1.11 -1.41
N LEU A 11 6.75 1.75 -1.20
CA LEU A 11 5.45 1.16 -1.50
C LEU A 11 5.28 0.90 -3.00
N ARG A 12 5.67 1.86 -3.85
CA ARG A 12 5.65 1.66 -5.30
C ARG A 12 6.57 0.52 -5.74
N LYS A 13 7.80 0.47 -5.21
CA LYS A 13 8.75 -0.63 -5.49
C LYS A 13 8.21 -1.97 -5.02
N PHE A 14 7.60 -2.01 -3.83
CA PHE A 14 6.97 -3.20 -3.28
C PHE A 14 5.85 -3.72 -4.20
N ARG A 15 4.93 -2.85 -4.64
CA ARG A 15 3.89 -3.21 -5.62
C ARG A 15 4.49 -3.77 -6.91
N ILE A 16 5.51 -3.12 -7.46
CA ILE A 16 6.18 -3.56 -8.69
C ILE A 16 6.83 -4.93 -8.51
N SER A 17 7.44 -5.20 -7.35
CA SER A 17 8.04 -6.51 -7.04
C SER A 17 6.99 -7.64 -7.01
N LYS A 18 5.75 -7.33 -6.60
CA LYS A 18 4.61 -8.24 -6.67
C LYS A 18 3.97 -8.35 -8.07
N ARG A 19 4.45 -7.58 -9.04
CA ARG A 19 3.91 -7.50 -10.42
C ARG A 19 2.43 -7.14 -10.46
N GLU A 20 2.00 -6.22 -9.61
CA GLU A 20 0.59 -5.84 -9.50
C GLU A 20 0.29 -4.50 -10.14
N SER A 21 -0.89 -4.40 -10.77
CA SER A 21 -1.45 -3.11 -11.16
C SER A 21 -1.77 -2.26 -9.93
N GLN A 22 -1.87 -0.95 -10.13
CA GLN A 22 -2.31 -0.03 -9.07
C GLN A 22 -3.71 -0.41 -8.57
N GLU A 23 -4.63 -0.74 -9.48
CA GLU A 23 -5.97 -1.19 -9.12
C GLU A 23 -5.95 -2.40 -8.19
N LYS A 24 -5.18 -3.45 -8.54
CA LYS A 24 -5.09 -4.65 -7.71
C LYS A 24 -4.47 -4.37 -6.35
N PHE A 25 -3.37 -3.62 -6.31
CA PHE A 25 -2.66 -3.31 -5.07
C PHE A 25 -3.46 -2.39 -4.14
N TRP A 26 -3.91 -1.25 -4.65
CA TRP A 26 -4.60 -0.22 -3.88
C TRP A 26 -6.04 -0.61 -3.56
N GLY A 27 -6.68 -1.41 -4.42
CA GLY A 27 -8.04 -1.91 -4.21
C GLY A 27 -8.20 -2.68 -2.90
N ARG A 28 -7.16 -3.39 -2.45
CA ARG A 28 -7.12 -4.07 -1.13
C ARG A 28 -7.38 -3.15 0.06
N PHE A 29 -7.07 -1.87 -0.09
CA PHE A 29 -7.19 -0.86 0.96
C PHE A 29 -8.36 0.09 0.70
N GLY A 30 -9.30 -0.29 -0.17
CA GLY A 30 -10.43 0.55 -0.57
C GLY A 30 -10.04 1.77 -1.39
N VAL A 31 -8.85 1.77 -2.00
CA VAL A 31 -8.31 2.89 -2.76
C VAL A 31 -8.47 2.64 -4.25
N THR A 32 -9.06 3.60 -4.96
CA THR A 32 -9.20 3.55 -6.42
C THR A 32 -7.85 3.64 -7.14
N GLN A 33 -7.76 3.12 -8.36
CA GLN A 33 -6.54 3.18 -9.18
C GLN A 33 -6.02 4.63 -9.34
N SER A 34 -6.91 5.59 -9.60
CA SER A 34 -6.55 7.01 -9.79
C SER A 34 -6.01 7.64 -8.50
N SER A 35 -6.57 7.30 -7.34
CA SER A 35 -6.07 7.75 -6.04
C SER A 35 -4.71 7.11 -5.72
N GLY A 36 -4.57 5.80 -5.97
CA GLY A 36 -3.29 5.09 -5.82
C GLY A 36 -2.18 5.68 -6.69
N SER A 37 -2.51 6.08 -7.92
CA SER A 37 -1.58 6.80 -8.80
C SER A 37 -1.12 8.13 -8.18
N ARG A 38 -2.02 8.92 -7.60
CA ARG A 38 -1.64 10.18 -6.94
C ARG A 38 -0.72 9.94 -5.75
N PHE A 39 -0.98 8.91 -4.96
CA PHE A 39 -0.14 8.54 -3.82
C PHE A 39 1.28 8.14 -4.24
N GLU A 40 1.40 7.35 -5.31
CA GLU A 40 2.69 6.97 -5.88
C GLU A 40 3.46 8.12 -6.53
N ASN A 41 2.79 9.24 -6.81
CA ASN A 41 3.37 10.45 -7.38
C ASN A 41 3.52 11.59 -6.37
N GLY A 42 3.41 11.31 -5.07
CA GLY A 42 3.76 12.25 -4.00
C GLY A 42 2.59 12.93 -3.29
N LEU A 43 1.34 12.58 -3.60
CA LEU A 43 0.21 12.98 -2.76
C LEU A 43 0.27 12.23 -1.42
N ALA A 44 -0.04 12.94 -0.33
CA ALA A 44 -0.13 12.32 0.99
C ALA A 44 -1.22 11.23 1.03
N VAL A 45 -0.86 10.05 1.56
CA VAL A 45 -1.79 8.96 1.81
C VAL A 45 -2.57 9.25 3.09
N PRO A 46 -3.91 9.10 3.10
CA PRO A 46 -4.70 9.25 4.32
C PRO A 46 -4.21 8.33 5.45
N ALA A 47 -4.21 8.83 6.69
CA ALA A 47 -3.65 8.11 7.84
C ALA A 47 -4.20 6.67 8.02
N PRO A 48 -5.52 6.40 7.84
CA PRO A 48 -6.04 5.04 7.93
C PRO A 48 -5.43 4.08 6.91
N VAL A 49 -5.29 4.53 5.66
CA VAL A 49 -4.68 3.73 4.57
C VAL A 49 -3.20 3.50 4.84
N ALA A 50 -2.48 4.52 5.32
CA ALA A 50 -1.07 4.39 5.68
C ALA A 50 -0.85 3.36 6.80
N LEU A 51 -1.75 3.30 7.79
CA LEU A 51 -1.70 2.29 8.85
C LEU A 51 -1.88 0.88 8.29
N LEU A 52 -2.88 0.66 7.43
CA LEU A 52 -3.13 -0.63 6.80
C LEU A 52 -1.93 -1.08 5.95
N LEU A 53 -1.37 -0.19 5.14
CA LEU A 53 -0.16 -0.49 4.35
C LEU A 53 1.01 -0.88 5.23
N LYS A 54 1.22 -0.17 6.35
CA LYS A 54 2.29 -0.48 7.29
C LYS A 54 2.10 -1.87 7.90
N LEU A 55 0.89 -2.23 8.30
CA LEU A 55 0.60 -3.54 8.87
C LEU A 55 0.79 -4.65 7.83
N TYR A 56 0.31 -4.45 6.60
CA TYR A 56 0.45 -5.39 5.49
C TYR A 56 1.92 -5.64 5.10
N VAL A 57 2.70 -4.56 4.91
CA VAL A 57 4.13 -4.66 4.55
C VAL A 57 4.95 -5.33 5.66
N ASN A 58 4.56 -5.13 6.92
CA ASN A 58 5.19 -5.79 8.06
C ASN A 58 4.67 -7.22 8.32
N GLY A 59 3.83 -7.77 7.42
CA GLY A 59 3.31 -9.13 7.52
C GLY A 59 2.39 -9.35 8.73
N LYS A 60 1.77 -8.28 9.26
CA LYS A 60 0.79 -8.38 10.35
C LYS A 60 -0.57 -8.90 9.89
N PHE A 61 -0.85 -8.76 8.60
CA PHE A 61 -1.95 -9.41 7.91
C PHE A 61 -1.57 -9.62 6.44
N SER A 62 -2.30 -10.49 5.77
CA SER A 62 -2.06 -11.02 4.42
C SER A 62 -3.26 -10.77 3.50
N ASP A 63 -3.16 -11.18 2.23
CA ASP A 63 -4.27 -11.07 1.29
C ASP A 63 -5.50 -11.87 1.74
N GLY A 64 -5.32 -12.97 2.48
CA GLY A 64 -6.42 -13.77 3.02
C GLY A 64 -7.22 -13.06 4.12
N ASP A 65 -6.60 -12.11 4.82
CA ASP A 65 -7.26 -11.34 5.88
C ASP A 65 -8.05 -10.13 5.34
N LEU A 66 -7.81 -9.76 4.08
CA LEU A 66 -8.42 -8.60 3.40
C LEU A 66 -9.54 -8.98 2.44
N LEU A 67 -9.65 -10.25 2.08
CA LEU A 67 -10.62 -10.78 1.13
C LEU A 67 -11.64 -11.63 1.87
N GLU A 68 -12.46 -10.97 2.69
CA GLU A 68 -13.74 -11.47 3.20
C GLU A 68 -14.84 -10.42 2.98
#